data_AF-A0A9E5PVC8-F1
#
_entry.id   AF-A0A9E5PVC8-F1
#
_cell.length_a   1.000
_cell.length_b   1.000
_cell.length_c   1.000
_cell.angle_alpha   90.00
_cell.angle_beta   90.00
_cell.angle_gamma   90.00
#
_symmetry.space_group_name_H-M   'P 1'
#
loop_
_entity.id
_entity.type
_entity.pdbx_description
1 polymer ?
#
loop_
_entity_poly.entity_id
_entity_poly.type
_entity_poly.pdbx_seq_one_letter_code
_entity_poly.pdbx_strand_id
1 'polypeptide(L)'
;MRQMSSSHAKQNFGELLEAAAHEPVAIERHKKVKAIVCSPEAFQGRANRDGQLAERRAARAAQALVDKDRLIKHQRLAIDLILMPQPQREALIARARAEVERWRRERLCSEDYIARWDALLGLPVEALASAMACESLEWGTALRQNSPWLLVTS
;
A
#
# COMPACT_ATOMS: atom_id res chain seq x y z
N MET A 1 26.71 5.16 19.11
CA MET A 1 26.58 3.88 19.83
C MET A 1 27.97 3.44 20.21
N ARG A 2 28.27 3.47 21.51
CA ARG A 2 29.57 3.09 22.06
C ARG A 2 29.67 1.57 22.18
N GLN A 3 30.87 1.01 22.08
CA GLN A 3 31.12 -0.42 22.29
C GLN A 3 32.03 -0.61 23.50
N MET A 4 31.74 -1.59 24.34
CA MET A 4 32.54 -1.98 25.52
C MET A 4 32.65 -3.49 25.59
N SER A 5 33.81 -4.03 25.98
CA SER A 5 33.92 -5.46 26.23
C SER A 5 33.18 -5.86 27.51
N SER A 6 32.74 -7.12 27.61
CA SER A 6 32.08 -7.63 28.82
C SER A 6 32.95 -7.51 30.06
N SER A 7 34.26 -7.67 29.91
CA SER A 7 35.21 -7.52 31.02
C SER A 7 35.32 -6.06 31.48
N HIS A 8 35.40 -5.12 30.54
CA HIS A 8 35.47 -3.69 30.85
C HIS A 8 34.15 -3.16 31.43
N ALA A 9 33.01 -3.61 30.91
CA ALA A 9 31.69 -3.26 31.43
C ALA A 9 31.48 -3.75 32.88
N LYS A 10 32.02 -4.93 33.22
CA LYS A 10 31.95 -5.49 34.58
C LYS A 10 32.86 -4.75 35.56
N GLN A 11 34.07 -4.41 35.14
CA GLN A 11 35.07 -3.74 35.99
C GLN A 11 34.76 -2.25 36.19
N ASN A 12 34.21 -1.59 35.16
CA ASN A 12 33.95 -0.15 35.14
C ASN A 12 32.46 0.14 34.96
N PHE A 13 31.63 -0.39 35.87
CA PHE A 13 30.17 -0.29 35.77
C PHE A 13 29.66 1.16 35.86
N GLY A 14 30.31 2.02 36.67
CA GLY A 14 29.95 3.45 36.76
C GLY A 14 30.10 4.17 35.43
N GLU A 15 31.24 3.98 34.75
CA GLU A 15 31.49 4.55 33.41
C GLU A 15 30.52 4.02 32.36
N LEU A 16 30.12 2.74 32.46
CA LEU A 16 29.10 2.16 31.60
C LEU A 16 27.77 2.88 31.77
N LEU A 17 27.34 3.15 33.00
CA LEU A 17 26.08 3.85 33.27
C LEU A 17 26.12 5.31 32.82
N GLU A 18 27.23 6.01 33.07
CA GLU A 18 27.44 7.38 32.60
C GLU A 18 27.41 7.46 31.07
N ALA A 19 28.07 6.52 30.39
CA ALA A 19 28.00 6.42 28.94
C ALA A 19 26.57 6.11 28.45
N ALA A 20 25.87 5.19 29.10
CA ALA A 20 24.50 4.78 28.76
C ALA A 20 23.45 5.87 28.97
N ALA A 21 23.73 6.85 29.85
CA ALA A 21 22.89 8.03 30.06
C ALA A 21 22.90 8.98 28.85
N HIS A 22 23.98 8.99 28.07
CA HIS A 22 24.13 9.87 26.92
C HIS A 22 23.84 9.15 25.60
N GLU A 23 24.28 7.91 25.45
CA GLU A 23 24.01 7.11 24.25
C GLU A 23 23.97 5.60 24.53
N PRO A 24 23.30 4.79 23.69
CA PRO A 24 23.32 3.34 23.84
C PRO A 24 24.74 2.75 23.75
N VAL A 25 25.07 1.86 24.69
CA VAL A 25 26.34 1.15 24.79
C VAL A 25 26.14 -0.34 24.49
N ALA A 26 26.81 -0.86 23.47
CA ALA A 26 26.84 -2.28 23.16
C ALA A 26 27.92 -2.98 23.99
N ILE A 27 27.53 -4.03 24.72
CA ILE A 27 28.45 -4.90 25.46
C ILE A 27 28.80 -6.10 24.57
N GLU A 28 30.09 -6.26 24.28
CA GLU A 28 30.60 -7.32 23.43
C GLU A 28 31.32 -8.41 24.21
N ARG A 29 31.12 -9.66 23.79
CA ARG A 29 31.90 -10.81 24.25
C ARG A 29 32.37 -11.60 23.05
N HIS A 30 33.69 -11.83 22.94
CA HIS A 30 34.32 -12.50 21.79
C HIS A 30 33.88 -11.89 20.44
N LYS A 31 33.93 -10.56 20.31
CA LYS A 31 33.55 -9.78 19.10
C LYS A 31 32.08 -9.92 18.67
N LYS A 32 31.20 -10.39 19.56
CA LYS A 32 29.75 -10.43 19.34
C LYS A 32 29.05 -9.57 20.38
N VAL A 33 28.15 -8.69 19.93
CA VAL A 33 27.27 -7.93 20.83
C VAL A 33 26.37 -8.91 21.59
N LYS A 34 26.41 -8.85 22.92
CA LYS A 34 25.61 -9.69 23.82
C LYS A 34 24.50 -8.92 24.52
N ALA A 35 24.70 -7.63 24.76
CA ALA A 35 23.70 -6.76 25.35
C ALA A 35 23.86 -5.33 24.83
N ILE A 36 22.81 -4.54 24.93
CA ILE A 36 22.84 -3.09 24.75
C ILE A 36 22.29 -2.48 26.02
N VAL A 37 23.04 -1.55 26.61
CA VAL A 37 22.62 -0.76 27.78
C VAL A 37 22.30 0.65 27.30
N CYS A 38 21.18 1.19 27.72
CA CYS A 38 20.74 2.54 27.37
C CYS A 38 19.83 3.09 28.46
N SER A 39 19.65 4.40 28.51
CA SER A 39 18.69 5.02 29.41
C SER A 39 17.25 4.54 29.14
N PRO A 40 16.36 4.54 30.15
CA PRO A 40 14.94 4.22 29.97
C PRO A 40 14.28 5.05 28.87
N GLU A 41 14.60 6.35 28.79
CA GLU A 41 14.07 7.28 27.79
C GLU A 41 14.52 6.89 26.38
N ALA A 42 15.81 6.54 26.22
CA ALA A 42 16.35 6.08 24.95
C ALA A 42 15.72 4.75 24.49
N PHE A 43 15.47 3.83 25.44
CA PHE A 43 14.78 2.57 25.16
C PHE A 43 13.33 2.80 24.72
N GLN A 44 12.58 3.61 25.46
CA GLN A 44 11.19 3.95 25.12
C GLN A 44 11.09 4.70 23.78
N GLY A 45 11.98 5.66 23.53
CA GLY A 45 12.03 6.39 22.27
C GLY A 45 12.26 5.47 21.08
N ARG A 46 13.10 4.43 21.23
CA ARG A 46 13.30 3.41 20.20
C ARG A 46 12.09 2.50 20.05
N ALA A 47 11.53 2.00 21.14
CA ALA A 47 10.33 1.15 21.11
C ALA A 47 9.14 1.85 20.43
N ASN A 48 8.94 3.14 20.70
CA ASN A 48 7.90 3.94 20.07
C ASN A 48 8.13 4.11 18.55
N ARG A 49 9.37 4.40 18.13
CA ARG A 49 9.71 4.48 16.70
C ARG A 49 9.51 3.15 15.99
N ASP A 50 9.94 2.05 16.62
CA ASP A 50 9.76 0.70 16.08
C ASP A 50 8.27 0.34 15.97
N GLY A 51 7.46 0.72 16.97
CA GLY A 51 6.00 0.60 16.93
C GLY A 51 5.37 1.39 15.77
N GLN A 52 5.73 2.66 15.59
CA GLN A 52 5.25 3.48 14.47
C GLN A 52 5.67 2.90 13.10
N LEU A 53 6.89 2.36 12.99
CA LEU A 53 7.37 1.70 11.78
C LEU A 53 6.59 0.41 11.51
N ALA A 54 6.30 -0.38 12.54
CA ALA A 54 5.48 -1.59 12.44
C ALA A 54 4.05 -1.27 11.99
N GLU A 55 3.43 -0.24 12.56
CA GLU A 55 2.09 0.23 12.18
C GLU A 55 2.05 0.67 10.71
N ARG A 56 3.03 1.47 10.27
CA ARG A 56 3.14 1.87 8.86
C ARG A 56 3.31 0.68 7.91
N ARG A 57 4.05 -0.35 8.31
CA ARG A 57 4.18 -1.59 7.52
C ARG A 57 2.87 -2.35 7.44
N ALA A 58 2.16 -2.48 8.56
CA ALA A 58 0.85 -3.12 8.61
C ALA A 58 -0.18 -2.39 7.74
N ALA A 59 -0.23 -1.05 7.82
CA ALA A 59 -1.12 -0.23 7.00
C ALA A 59 -0.86 -0.41 5.50
N ARG A 60 0.41 -0.44 5.07
CA ARG A 60 0.77 -0.71 3.67
C ARG A 60 0.38 -2.11 3.22
N ALA A 61 0.58 -3.11 4.07
CA ALA A 61 0.19 -4.49 3.76
C ALA A 61 -1.34 -4.61 3.61
N ALA A 62 -2.12 -3.97 4.50
CA ALA A 62 -3.57 -3.92 4.40
C ALA A 62 -4.02 -3.22 3.11
N GLN A 63 -3.40 -2.08 2.75
CA GLN A 63 -3.71 -1.38 1.51
C GLN A 63 -3.43 -2.24 0.27
N ALA A 64 -2.31 -2.96 0.25
CA ALA A 64 -1.97 -3.87 -0.85
C ALA A 64 -3.01 -5.01 -1.02
N LEU A 65 -3.56 -5.52 0.08
CA LEU A 65 -4.64 -6.51 0.02
C LEU A 65 -5.92 -5.92 -0.61
N VAL A 66 -6.31 -4.71 -0.20
CA VAL A 66 -7.47 -4.01 -0.78
C VAL A 66 -7.29 -3.77 -2.28
N ASP A 67 -6.09 -3.35 -2.70
CA ASP A 67 -5.82 -3.09 -4.12
C ASP A 67 -5.80 -4.37 -4.96
N LYS A 68 -5.33 -5.48 -4.37
CA LYS A 68 -5.43 -6.82 -4.98
C LYS A 68 -6.89 -7.27 -5.13
N ASP A 69 -7.73 -7.08 -4.11
CA ASP A 69 -9.15 -7.41 -4.19
C ASP A 69 -9.86 -6.60 -5.27
N ARG A 70 -9.53 -5.31 -5.42
CA ARG A 70 -10.03 -4.47 -6.49
C ARG A 70 -9.59 -4.96 -7.87
N LEU A 71 -8.35 -5.42 -8.02
CA LEU A 71 -7.85 -6.04 -9.25
C LEU A 71 -8.63 -7.31 -9.58
N ILE A 72 -8.82 -8.20 -8.60
CA ILE A 72 -9.59 -9.45 -8.80
C ILE A 72 -11.02 -9.14 -9.27
N LYS A 73 -11.69 -8.13 -8.68
CA LYS A 73 -13.02 -7.71 -9.11
C LYS A 73 -13.03 -7.21 -10.56
N HIS A 74 -12.05 -6.43 -10.96
CA HIS A 74 -11.94 -5.96 -12.35
C HIS A 74 -11.61 -7.08 -13.33
N GLN A 75 -10.79 -8.06 -12.94
CA GLN A 75 -10.49 -9.24 -13.75
C GLN A 75 -11.75 -10.09 -13.98
N ARG A 76 -12.57 -10.29 -12.94
CA ARG A 76 -13.87 -10.97 -13.07
C ARG A 76 -14.78 -10.23 -14.03
N LEU A 77 -14.92 -8.92 -13.85
CA LEU A 77 -15.73 -8.09 -14.73
C LEU A 77 -15.23 -8.10 -16.19
N ALA A 78 -13.92 -8.12 -16.40
CA ALA A 78 -13.33 -8.23 -17.73
C ALA A 78 -13.70 -9.56 -18.41
N ILE A 79 -13.68 -10.67 -17.67
CA ILE A 79 -14.15 -11.97 -18.15
C ILE A 79 -15.65 -11.92 -18.47
N ASP A 80 -16.45 -11.38 -17.56
CA ASP A 80 -17.89 -11.27 -17.75
C ASP A 80 -18.23 -10.44 -19.00
N LEU A 81 -17.53 -9.32 -19.23
CA LEU A 81 -17.67 -8.50 -20.43
C LEU A 81 -17.39 -9.27 -21.72
N ILE A 82 -16.42 -10.19 -21.73
CA ILE A 82 -16.11 -11.00 -22.91
C ILE A 82 -17.21 -12.03 -23.16
N LEU A 83 -17.68 -12.69 -22.10
CA LEU A 83 -18.64 -13.80 -22.19
C LEU A 83 -20.10 -13.33 -22.34
N MET A 84 -20.39 -12.10 -21.95
CA MET A 84 -21.74 -11.55 -21.95
C MET A 84 -22.29 -11.35 -23.39
N PRO A 85 -23.59 -11.62 -23.63
CA PRO A 85 -24.22 -11.33 -24.91
C PRO A 85 -24.10 -9.85 -25.29
N GLN A 86 -23.88 -9.59 -26.59
CA GLN A 86 -23.62 -8.23 -27.10
C GLN A 86 -24.62 -7.16 -26.59
N PRO A 87 -25.95 -7.37 -26.59
CA PRO A 87 -26.89 -6.34 -26.13
C PRO A 87 -26.73 -5.99 -24.65
N GLN A 88 -26.47 -6.99 -23.80
CA GLN A 88 -26.27 -6.79 -22.36
C GLN A 88 -24.94 -6.07 -22.10
N ARG A 89 -23.90 -6.46 -22.84
CA ARG A 89 -22.58 -5.85 -22.77
C ARG A 89 -22.60 -4.38 -23.18
N GLU A 90 -23.25 -4.05 -24.29
CA GLU A 90 -23.39 -2.67 -24.75
C GLU A 90 -24.16 -1.82 -23.72
N ALA A 91 -25.22 -2.37 -23.13
CA ALA A 91 -25.96 -1.69 -22.07
C ALA A 91 -25.10 -1.43 -20.82
N LEU A 92 -24.25 -2.39 -20.42
CA LEU A 92 -23.34 -2.23 -19.29
C LEU A 92 -22.28 -1.15 -19.55
N ILE A 93 -21.67 -1.16 -20.74
CA ILE A 93 -20.70 -0.14 -21.15
C ILE A 93 -21.37 1.24 -21.23
N ALA A 94 -22.59 1.33 -21.76
CA ALA A 94 -23.34 2.57 -21.82
C ALA A 94 -23.63 3.15 -20.42
N ARG A 95 -23.98 2.28 -19.44
CA ARG A 95 -24.14 2.69 -18.04
C ARG A 95 -22.84 3.21 -17.43
N ALA A 96 -21.72 2.53 -17.67
CA ALA A 96 -20.42 2.99 -17.19
C ALA A 96 -20.04 4.36 -17.77
N ARG A 97 -20.27 4.58 -19.07
CA ARG A 97 -20.07 5.90 -19.72
C ARG A 97 -20.96 6.97 -19.11
N ALA A 98 -22.22 6.66 -18.81
CA ALA A 98 -23.14 7.60 -18.17
C ALA A 98 -22.68 8.00 -16.76
N GLU A 99 -22.09 7.07 -16.00
CA GLU A 99 -21.53 7.36 -14.67
C GLU A 99 -20.29 8.27 -14.77
N VAL A 100 -19.41 8.03 -15.74
CA VAL A 100 -18.25 8.91 -16.01
C VAL A 100 -18.72 10.32 -16.41
N GLU A 101 -19.75 10.43 -17.26
CA GLU A 101 -20.34 11.71 -17.63
C GLU A 101 -20.99 12.41 -16.43
N ARG A 102 -21.61 11.66 -15.54
CA ARG A 102 -22.13 12.20 -14.29
C ARG A 102 -21.00 12.79 -13.44
N TRP A 103 -19.88 12.07 -13.28
CA TRP A 103 -18.72 12.57 -12.54
C TRP A 103 -18.16 13.87 -13.13
N ARG A 104 -18.16 13.99 -14.47
CA ARG A 104 -17.79 15.21 -15.19
C ARG A 104 -18.72 16.36 -14.84
N ARG A 105 -20.03 16.16 -15.03
CA ARG A 105 -21.04 17.21 -14.81
C ARG A 105 -21.07 17.69 -13.36
N GLU A 106 -20.94 16.77 -12.40
CA GLU A 106 -20.95 17.05 -10.97
C GLU A 106 -19.57 17.44 -10.42
N ARG A 107 -18.52 17.45 -11.26
CA ARG A 107 -17.12 17.76 -10.87
C ARG A 107 -16.61 16.91 -9.70
N LEU A 108 -16.95 15.62 -9.69
CA LEU A 108 -16.59 14.69 -8.62
C LEU A 108 -15.16 14.14 -8.76
N CYS A 109 -14.57 14.25 -9.94
CA CYS A 109 -13.23 13.75 -10.27
C CYS A 109 -12.46 14.79 -11.10
N SER A 110 -11.14 14.66 -11.15
CA SER A 110 -10.30 15.52 -12.00
C SER A 110 -10.56 15.23 -13.49
N GLU A 111 -10.39 16.25 -14.34
CA GLU A 111 -10.57 16.10 -15.79
C GLU A 111 -9.63 15.03 -16.38
N ASP A 112 -8.38 14.95 -15.91
CA ASP A 112 -7.43 13.92 -16.34
C ASP A 112 -7.92 12.51 -15.98
N TYR A 113 -8.51 12.32 -14.81
CA TYR A 113 -9.07 11.03 -14.41
C TYR A 113 -10.25 10.62 -15.30
N ILE A 114 -11.11 11.57 -15.64
CA ILE A 114 -12.26 11.35 -16.52
C ILE A 114 -11.80 11.02 -17.94
N ALA A 115 -10.84 11.77 -18.48
CA ALA A 115 -10.30 11.54 -19.82
C ALA A 115 -9.70 10.13 -19.98
N ARG A 116 -9.05 9.60 -18.93
CA ARG A 116 -8.53 8.23 -18.92
C ARG A 116 -9.64 7.18 -18.97
N TRP A 117 -10.71 7.38 -18.21
CA TRP A 117 -11.87 6.49 -18.27
C TRP A 117 -12.55 6.52 -19.62
N ASP A 118 -12.71 7.70 -20.22
CA ASP A 118 -13.25 7.82 -21.58
C ASP A 118 -12.38 7.10 -22.61
N ALA A 119 -11.07 7.26 -22.53
CA ALA A 119 -10.14 6.57 -23.41
C ALA A 119 -10.26 5.05 -23.30
N LEU A 120 -10.37 4.52 -22.07
CA LEU A 120 -10.59 3.09 -21.83
C LEU A 120 -11.94 2.61 -22.35
N LEU A 121 -13.04 3.30 -21.99
CA LEU A 121 -14.39 2.92 -22.39
C LEU A 121 -14.63 3.10 -23.90
N GLY A 122 -13.76 3.83 -24.60
CA GLY A 122 -13.73 3.94 -26.06
C GLY A 122 -13.06 2.78 -26.78
N LEU A 123 -12.34 1.89 -26.06
CA LEU A 123 -11.67 0.75 -26.67
C LEU A 123 -12.66 -0.34 -27.12
N PRO A 124 -12.28 -1.19 -28.10
CA PRO A 124 -12.94 -2.47 -28.35
C PRO A 124 -13.01 -3.31 -27.07
N VAL A 125 -14.06 -4.12 -26.94
CA VAL A 125 -14.36 -4.88 -25.71
C VAL A 125 -13.18 -5.73 -25.25
N GLU A 126 -12.50 -6.40 -26.17
CA GLU A 126 -11.36 -7.27 -25.88
C GLU A 126 -10.18 -6.48 -25.32
N ALA A 127 -9.92 -5.30 -25.91
CA ALA A 127 -8.86 -4.40 -25.46
C ALA A 127 -9.21 -3.74 -24.12
N LEU A 128 -10.47 -3.34 -23.92
CA LEU A 128 -10.98 -2.83 -22.65
C LEU A 128 -10.83 -3.89 -21.53
N ALA A 129 -11.28 -5.11 -21.77
CA ALA A 129 -11.19 -6.22 -20.83
C ALA A 129 -9.72 -6.53 -20.47
N SER A 130 -8.83 -6.56 -21.46
CA SER A 130 -7.39 -6.72 -21.24
C SER A 130 -6.81 -5.60 -20.39
N ALA A 131 -7.14 -4.33 -20.70
CA ALA A 131 -6.66 -3.18 -19.95
C ALA A 131 -7.15 -3.17 -18.49
N MET A 132 -8.41 -3.56 -18.24
CA MET A 132 -8.98 -3.66 -16.90
C MET A 132 -8.34 -4.79 -16.07
N ALA A 133 -7.99 -5.90 -16.71
CA ALA A 133 -7.36 -7.05 -16.06
C ALA A 133 -5.85 -6.87 -15.80
N CYS A 134 -5.24 -5.85 -16.42
CA CYS A 134 -3.81 -5.61 -16.36
C CYS A 134 -3.37 -5.01 -15.01
N GLU A 135 -2.40 -5.67 -14.37
CA GLU A 135 -1.80 -5.19 -13.12
C GLU A 135 -0.83 -4.02 -13.36
N SER A 136 -0.07 -4.06 -14.46
CA SER A 136 0.99 -3.10 -14.79
C SER A 136 0.53 -1.83 -15.52
N LEU A 137 -0.79 -1.64 -15.68
CA LEU A 137 -1.32 -0.39 -16.21
C LEU A 137 -0.90 0.75 -15.26
N GLU A 138 -0.17 1.75 -15.76
CA GLU A 138 0.42 2.84 -14.96
C GLU A 138 -0.59 3.54 -14.03
N TRP A 139 -1.89 3.50 -14.39
CA TRP A 139 -2.99 4.11 -13.64
C TRP A 139 -4.01 3.10 -13.10
N GLY A 140 -3.71 1.81 -13.20
CA GLY A 140 -4.61 0.73 -12.83
C GLY A 140 -5.10 0.85 -11.39
N THR A 141 -4.23 1.13 -10.43
CA THR A 141 -4.64 1.23 -9.02
C THR A 141 -5.60 2.39 -8.78
N ALA A 142 -5.34 3.57 -9.34
CA ALA A 142 -6.21 4.74 -9.20
C ALA A 142 -7.57 4.51 -9.88
N LEU A 143 -7.58 3.97 -11.10
CA LEU A 143 -8.82 3.67 -11.82
C LEU A 143 -9.68 2.65 -11.07
N ARG A 144 -9.06 1.63 -10.48
CA ARG A 144 -9.77 0.59 -9.72
C ARG A 144 -10.29 1.06 -8.36
N GLN A 145 -9.83 2.20 -7.84
CA GLN A 145 -10.34 2.79 -6.60
C GLN A 145 -11.76 3.31 -6.78
N ASN A 146 -12.03 4.01 -7.89
CA ASN A 146 -13.33 4.55 -8.24
C ASN A 146 -13.74 4.04 -9.62
N SER A 147 -14.44 2.91 -9.61
CA SER A 147 -14.89 2.20 -10.80
C SER A 147 -16.26 2.70 -11.26
N PRO A 148 -16.46 3.00 -12.55
CA PRO A 148 -17.76 3.40 -13.11
C PRO A 148 -18.70 2.21 -13.31
N TRP A 149 -18.18 0.99 -13.08
CA TRP A 149 -18.94 -0.24 -13.14
C TRP A 149 -19.80 -0.34 -11.88
N LEU A 150 -21.04 0.15 -11.98
CA LEU A 150 -22.09 -0.15 -11.01
C LEU A 150 -22.33 -1.65 -11.08
N LEU A 151 -21.65 -2.41 -10.21
CA LEU A 151 -21.81 -3.85 -10.13
C LEU A 151 -23.31 -4.16 -10.05
N VAL A 152 -23.79 -4.95 -11.01
CA VAL A 152 -25.03 -5.69 -10.83
C VAL A 152 -24.70 -6.67 -9.71
N THR A 153 -25.00 -6.31 -8.46
CA THR A 153 -25.07 -7.27 -7.38
C THR A 153 -26.10 -8.30 -7.79
N SER A 154 -25.64 -9.45 -8.24
CA SER A 154 -26.42 -10.69 -8.27
C SER A 154 -26.72 -11.17 -6.85
#